data_AF-A0AAD3SGA3-F1
#
_entry.id   AF-A0AAD3SGA3-F1
#
_cell.length_a   1.000
_cell.length_b   1.000
_cell.length_c   1.000
_cell.angle_alpha   90.00
_cell.angle_beta   90.00
_cell.angle_gamma   90.00
#
_symmetry.space_group_name_H-M   'P 1'
#
loop_
_entity.id
_entity.type
_entity.pdbx_description
1 polymer ?
#
loop_
_entity_poly.entity_id
_entity_poly.type
_entity_poly.pdbx_seq_one_letter_code
_entity_poly.pdbx_strand_id
1 'polypeptide(L)'
;MCALIDAYKRDPRILKRKEQERVEKQRKKQAKYSAKKLREEEAARAAEEERPRKQEEEKKAAEAVLHQKKVKEREKKLLRKERSRLRILATPFLSQHLLDLSEDDVESLCMSLDMGQLRYLCDKIDGRPREEQGKLLKNALRHHSNSEARTISQKKIPQQNDSVDTNGNIPVPESSSAAKEDDSKAASTGGLIHQPHITATAADSAASSALEKDTWSAVLERALVQALKAFPKDTPQRWERVAAAAPGKTINQCKKRFTSLKNFRNKKNAVQSGQQSDLVMPSGVSRTDSFEHRHSYSNIVDRR
;
A
#
# COMPACT_ATOMS: atom_id res chain seq x y z
N MET A 1 -34.39 -42.20 60.24
CA MET A 1 -33.57 -41.36 59.33
C MET A 1 -34.30 -40.13 58.79
N CYS A 2 -35.63 -40.14 58.59
CA CYS A 2 -36.36 -38.95 58.07
C CYS A 2 -36.37 -37.72 59.01
N ALA A 3 -36.52 -37.90 60.33
CA ALA A 3 -36.60 -36.78 61.28
C ALA A 3 -35.33 -35.90 61.38
N LEU A 4 -34.15 -36.50 61.22
CA LEU A 4 -32.86 -35.79 61.24
C LEU A 4 -32.63 -34.94 59.98
N ILE A 5 -33.09 -35.42 58.83
CA ILE A 5 -33.00 -34.71 57.55
C ILE A 5 -33.92 -33.47 57.58
N ASP A 6 -35.10 -33.59 58.18
CA ASP A 6 -36.07 -32.50 58.26
C ASP A 6 -35.70 -31.43 59.28
N ALA A 7 -35.07 -31.81 60.40
CA ALA A 7 -34.49 -30.87 61.36
C ALA A 7 -33.34 -30.04 60.74
N TYR A 8 -32.45 -30.67 59.99
CA TYR A 8 -31.35 -30.00 59.28
C TYR A 8 -31.84 -29.00 58.21
N LYS A 9 -32.92 -29.34 57.48
CA LYS A 9 -33.53 -28.42 56.50
C LYS A 9 -34.20 -27.19 57.13
N ARG A 10 -34.61 -27.27 58.40
CA ARG A 10 -35.25 -26.17 59.15
C ARG A 10 -34.27 -25.30 59.94
N ASP A 11 -32.99 -25.66 60.02
CA ASP A 11 -31.99 -24.90 60.78
C ASP A 11 -31.83 -23.46 60.21
N PRO A 12 -32.08 -22.42 61.03
CA PRO A 12 -31.95 -21.02 60.61
C PRO A 12 -30.57 -20.64 60.07
N ARG A 13 -29.49 -21.28 60.53
CA ARG A 13 -28.11 -21.01 60.08
C ARG A 13 -27.90 -21.50 58.65
N ILE A 14 -28.47 -22.65 58.32
CA ILE A 14 -28.36 -23.26 56.99
C ILE A 14 -29.18 -22.47 55.97
N LEU A 15 -30.37 -22.01 56.34
CA LEU A 15 -31.21 -21.15 55.50
C LEU A 15 -30.54 -19.80 55.21
N LYS A 16 -29.97 -19.14 56.23
CA LYS A 16 -29.23 -17.88 56.05
C LYS A 16 -28.01 -18.05 55.14
N ARG A 17 -27.23 -19.12 55.32
CA ARG A 17 -26.08 -19.43 54.44
C ARG A 17 -26.52 -19.66 52.99
N LYS A 18 -27.60 -20.41 52.79
CA LYS A 18 -28.16 -20.68 51.46
C LYS A 18 -28.69 -19.40 50.79
N GLU A 19 -29.35 -18.52 51.54
CA GLU A 19 -29.82 -17.23 51.01
C GLU A 19 -28.66 -16.29 50.66
N GLN A 20 -27.66 -16.19 51.53
CA GLN A 20 -26.43 -15.43 51.25
C GLN A 20 -25.73 -15.94 49.97
N GLU A 21 -25.64 -17.27 49.79
CA GLU A 21 -25.06 -17.87 48.58
C GLU A 21 -25.89 -17.55 47.32
N ARG A 22 -27.23 -17.50 47.41
CA ARG A 22 -28.08 -17.08 46.27
C ARG A 22 -27.93 -15.61 45.95
N VAL A 23 -27.87 -14.74 46.96
CA VAL A 23 -27.64 -13.30 46.81
C VAL A 23 -26.26 -13.03 46.22
N GLU A 24 -25.21 -13.72 46.68
CA GLU A 24 -23.85 -13.59 46.14
C GLU A 24 -23.78 -14.07 44.68
N LYS A 25 -24.40 -15.22 44.36
CA LYS A 25 -24.51 -15.70 42.97
C LYS A 25 -25.26 -14.71 42.10
N GLN A 26 -26.33 -14.09 42.59
CA GLN A 26 -27.10 -13.09 41.85
C GLN A 26 -26.29 -11.81 41.63
N ARG A 27 -25.57 -11.32 42.65
CA ARG A 27 -24.66 -10.18 42.55
C ARG A 27 -23.51 -10.45 41.58
N LYS A 28 -22.93 -11.65 41.61
CA LYS A 28 -21.87 -12.07 40.67
C LYS A 28 -22.38 -12.15 39.23
N LYS A 29 -23.62 -12.60 39.02
CA LYS A 29 -24.28 -12.58 37.69
C LYS A 29 -24.53 -11.15 37.22
N GLN A 30 -25.08 -10.29 38.08
CA GLN A 30 -25.33 -8.88 37.77
C GLN A 30 -24.01 -8.13 37.48
N ALA A 31 -22.96 -8.36 38.26
CA ALA A 31 -21.64 -7.77 38.04
C ALA A 31 -20.99 -8.24 36.72
N LYS A 32 -21.13 -9.53 36.36
CA LYS A 32 -20.66 -10.02 35.06
C LYS A 32 -21.45 -9.42 33.89
N TYR A 33 -22.75 -9.30 34.04
CA TYR A 33 -23.61 -8.69 33.03
C TYR A 33 -23.29 -7.20 32.86
N SER A 34 -23.15 -6.45 33.95
CA SER A 34 -22.80 -5.03 33.90
C SER A 34 -21.37 -4.81 33.37
N ALA A 35 -20.40 -5.64 33.75
CA ALA A 35 -19.04 -5.58 33.20
C ALA A 35 -19.00 -5.87 31.70
N LYS A 36 -19.78 -6.87 31.22
CA LYS A 36 -19.90 -7.16 29.79
C LYS A 36 -20.55 -5.99 29.05
N LYS A 37 -21.63 -5.42 29.60
CA LYS A 37 -22.33 -4.28 29.03
C LYS A 37 -21.43 -3.05 28.92
N LEU A 38 -20.65 -2.75 29.96
CA LEU A 38 -19.71 -1.62 29.95
C LEU A 38 -18.61 -1.81 28.89
N ARG A 39 -18.03 -3.01 28.77
CA ARG A 39 -17.01 -3.31 27.76
C ARG A 39 -17.54 -3.21 26.33
N GLU A 40 -18.78 -3.65 26.10
CA GLU A 40 -19.44 -3.57 24.79
C GLU A 40 -19.81 -2.13 24.42
N GLU A 41 -20.31 -1.34 25.37
CA GLU A 41 -20.62 0.08 25.18
C GLU A 41 -19.36 0.92 24.95
N GLU A 42 -18.27 0.64 25.67
CA GLU A 42 -16.97 1.30 25.44
C GLU A 42 -16.38 0.94 24.08
N ALA A 43 -16.45 -0.33 23.66
CA ALA A 43 -16.04 -0.75 22.32
C ALA A 43 -16.92 -0.13 21.23
N ALA A 44 -18.23 0.03 21.47
CA ALA A 44 -19.15 0.69 20.56
C ALA A 44 -18.82 2.19 20.43
N ARG A 45 -18.53 2.88 21.54
CA ARG A 45 -18.10 4.30 21.51
C ARG A 45 -16.76 4.48 20.82
N ALA A 46 -15.79 3.60 21.05
CA ALA A 46 -14.51 3.64 20.34
C ALA A 46 -14.68 3.40 18.82
N ALA A 47 -15.54 2.45 18.43
CA ALA A 47 -15.84 2.20 17.02
C ALA A 47 -16.64 3.33 16.36
N GLU A 48 -17.48 4.04 17.11
CA GLU A 48 -18.22 5.21 16.62
C GLU A 48 -17.31 6.44 16.46
N GLU A 49 -16.35 6.66 17.37
CA GLU A 49 -15.39 7.77 17.29
C GLU A 49 -14.34 7.61 16.18
N GLU A 50 -13.95 6.38 15.82
CA GLU A 50 -12.99 6.12 14.74
C GLU A 50 -13.57 6.42 13.34
N ARG A 51 -14.87 6.21 13.13
CA ARG A 51 -15.55 6.40 11.84
C ARG A 51 -15.44 7.83 11.27
N PRO A 52 -15.70 8.92 12.02
CA PRO A 52 -15.54 10.27 11.50
C PRO A 52 -14.06 10.60 11.22
N ARG A 53 -13.11 10.12 12.04
CA ARG A 53 -11.67 10.33 11.78
C ARG A 53 -11.24 9.70 10.46
N LYS A 54 -11.67 8.46 10.21
CA LYS A 54 -11.39 7.77 8.95
C LYS A 54 -12.05 8.43 7.74
N GLN A 55 -13.28 8.92 7.90
CA GLN A 55 -13.97 9.68 6.84
C GLN A 55 -13.32 11.03 6.56
N GLU A 56 -12.82 11.73 7.58
CA GLU A 56 -12.12 13.00 7.42
C GLU A 56 -10.76 12.81 6.75
N GLU A 57 -10.02 11.76 7.12
CA GLU A 57 -8.76 11.39 6.46
C GLU A 57 -8.99 11.01 5.00
N GLU A 58 -10.05 10.25 4.69
CA GLU A 58 -10.41 9.91 3.31
C GLU A 58 -10.83 11.15 2.51
N LYS A 59 -11.56 12.10 3.10
CA LYS A 59 -11.89 13.39 2.48
C LYS A 59 -10.63 14.22 2.20
N LYS A 60 -9.73 14.36 3.18
CA LYS A 60 -8.44 15.06 3.01
C LYS A 60 -7.59 14.41 1.93
N ALA A 61 -7.55 13.07 1.89
CA ALA A 61 -6.84 12.34 0.84
C ALA A 61 -7.47 12.58 -0.55
N ALA A 62 -8.80 12.57 -0.66
CA ALA A 62 -9.51 12.85 -1.90
C ALA A 62 -9.26 14.29 -2.39
N GLU A 63 -9.30 15.27 -1.49
CA GLU A 63 -9.00 16.67 -1.79
C GLU A 63 -7.55 16.88 -2.22
N ALA A 64 -6.58 16.25 -1.55
CA ALA A 64 -5.18 16.28 -1.93
C ALA A 64 -4.95 15.67 -3.34
N VAL A 65 -5.63 14.57 -3.66
CA VAL A 65 -5.58 13.95 -5.00
C VAL A 65 -6.16 14.88 -6.06
N LEU A 66 -7.29 15.55 -5.80
CA LEU A 66 -7.87 16.53 -6.73
C LEU A 66 -6.97 17.77 -6.90
N HIS A 67 -6.37 18.27 -5.82
CA HIS A 67 -5.43 19.38 -5.88
C HIS A 67 -4.18 19.02 -6.70
N GLN A 68 -3.60 17.83 -6.48
CA GLN A 68 -2.45 17.35 -7.24
C GLN A 68 -2.79 17.21 -8.74
N LYS A 69 -4.00 16.74 -9.09
CA LYS A 69 -4.45 16.70 -10.49
C LYS A 69 -4.52 18.09 -11.12
N LYS A 70 -5.10 19.07 -10.41
CA LYS A 70 -5.17 20.46 -10.88
C LYS A 70 -3.77 21.08 -11.08
N VAL A 71 -2.84 20.84 -10.16
CA VAL A 71 -1.44 21.31 -10.28
C VAL A 71 -0.76 20.69 -11.50
N LYS A 72 -0.79 19.36 -11.62
CA LYS A 72 -0.19 18.64 -12.77
C LYS A 72 -0.76 19.08 -14.12
N GLU A 73 -2.07 19.34 -14.18
CA GLU A 73 -2.71 19.83 -15.39
C GLU A 73 -2.26 21.27 -15.75
N ARG A 74 -2.16 22.16 -14.76
CA ARG A 74 -1.62 23.53 -14.93
C ARG A 74 -0.16 23.50 -15.38
N GLU A 75 0.68 22.70 -14.73
CA GLU A 75 2.08 22.50 -15.11
C GLU A 75 2.21 21.97 -16.53
N LYS A 76 1.42 20.96 -16.92
CA LYS A 76 1.42 20.42 -18.29
C LYS A 76 1.03 21.49 -19.32
N LYS A 77 0.03 22.33 -19.01
CA LYS A 77 -0.38 23.43 -19.89
C LYS A 77 0.75 24.44 -20.07
N LEU A 78 1.44 24.81 -18.98
CA LEU A 78 2.56 25.72 -19.05
C LEU A 78 3.75 25.08 -19.79
N LEU A 79 4.03 23.78 -19.59
CA LEU A 79 5.13 23.08 -20.29
C LEU A 79 4.89 23.09 -21.78
N ARG A 80 3.65 22.89 -22.22
CA ARG A 80 3.28 23.00 -23.63
C ARG A 80 3.55 24.39 -24.19
N LYS A 81 3.23 25.44 -23.45
CA LYS A 81 3.48 26.84 -23.86
C LYS A 81 4.97 27.13 -23.95
N GLU A 82 5.74 26.80 -22.92
CA GLU A 82 7.20 27.07 -22.92
C GLU A 82 7.96 26.19 -23.92
N ARG A 83 7.60 24.91 -24.09
CA ARG A 83 8.17 24.07 -25.15
C ARG A 83 7.87 24.63 -26.53
N SER A 84 6.63 25.09 -26.75
CA SER A 84 6.28 25.75 -28.01
C SER A 84 7.07 27.04 -28.20
N ARG A 85 7.25 27.85 -27.15
CA ARG A 85 8.06 29.07 -27.18
C ARG A 85 9.51 28.75 -27.51
N LEU A 86 10.12 27.78 -26.84
CA LEU A 86 11.49 27.35 -27.09
C LEU A 86 11.69 26.93 -28.56
N ARG A 87 10.76 26.16 -29.13
CA ARG A 87 10.79 25.80 -30.56
C ARG A 87 10.76 27.02 -31.46
N ILE A 88 9.86 27.97 -31.22
CA ILE A 88 9.76 29.21 -32.01
C ILE A 88 11.07 30.01 -31.96
N LEU A 89 11.67 30.10 -30.77
CA LEU A 89 12.96 30.77 -30.59
C LEU A 89 14.11 30.02 -31.24
N ALA A 90 14.04 28.69 -31.30
CA ALA A 90 15.04 27.86 -31.95
C ALA A 90 14.95 27.86 -33.48
N THR A 91 13.75 28.05 -34.06
CA THR A 91 13.51 28.08 -35.52
C THR A 91 14.54 28.84 -36.36
N PRO A 92 14.92 30.10 -36.04
CA PRO A 92 15.91 30.83 -36.83
C PRO A 92 17.32 30.24 -36.79
N PHE A 93 17.65 29.43 -35.78
CA PHE A 93 18.94 28.75 -35.64
C PHE A 93 18.95 27.44 -36.42
N LEU A 94 17.83 26.70 -36.37
CA LEU A 94 17.64 25.46 -37.13
C LEU A 94 17.64 25.73 -38.64
N SER A 95 16.97 26.79 -39.10
CA SER A 95 16.91 27.12 -40.53
C SER A 95 18.24 27.60 -41.11
N GLN A 96 19.11 28.20 -40.28
CA GLN A 96 20.43 28.69 -40.68
C GLN A 96 21.55 27.69 -40.36
N HIS A 97 21.20 26.52 -39.80
CA HIS A 97 22.14 25.52 -39.25
C HIS A 97 23.27 26.15 -38.42
N LEU A 98 22.93 27.20 -37.67
CA LEU A 98 23.91 28.01 -36.97
C LEU A 98 24.35 27.27 -35.70
N LEU A 99 25.66 27.08 -35.54
CA LEU A 99 26.30 26.40 -34.39
C LEU A 99 26.04 24.89 -34.28
N ASP A 100 25.74 24.20 -35.38
CA ASP A 100 25.47 22.75 -35.42
C ASP A 100 24.36 22.32 -34.45
N LEU A 101 23.35 23.17 -34.28
CA LEU A 101 22.17 22.87 -33.48
C LEU A 101 21.18 22.10 -34.35
N SER A 102 20.84 20.87 -33.93
CA SER A 102 19.83 20.05 -34.60
C SER A 102 18.44 20.22 -33.97
N GLU A 103 17.40 19.84 -34.71
CA GLU A 103 16.03 19.81 -34.18
C GLU A 103 15.91 18.84 -33.00
N ASP A 104 16.62 17.71 -33.07
CA ASP A 104 16.68 16.72 -32.00
C ASP A 104 17.28 17.28 -30.70
N ASP A 105 18.27 18.17 -30.79
CA ASP A 105 18.85 18.84 -29.61
C ASP A 105 17.81 19.72 -28.90
N VAL A 106 16.95 20.40 -29.66
CA VAL A 106 15.88 21.25 -29.13
C VAL A 106 14.78 20.42 -28.51
N GLU A 107 14.41 19.29 -29.12
CA GLU A 107 13.44 18.35 -28.55
C GLU A 107 13.99 17.66 -27.30
N SER A 108 15.28 17.34 -27.27
CA SER A 108 15.97 16.81 -26.09
C SER A 108 15.86 17.78 -24.90
N LEU A 109 16.11 19.08 -25.12
CA LEU A 109 15.90 20.13 -24.12
C LEU A 109 14.41 20.26 -23.71
N CYS A 110 13.48 20.17 -24.67
CA CYS A 110 12.05 20.22 -24.38
C CYS A 110 11.59 19.05 -23.49
N MET A 111 12.15 17.86 -23.68
CA MET A 111 11.79 16.66 -22.94
C MET A 111 12.39 16.61 -21.55
N SER A 112 13.60 17.16 -21.37
CA SER A 112 14.38 17.04 -20.15
C SER A 112 14.20 18.17 -19.14
N LEU A 113 13.98 19.40 -19.61
CA LEU A 113 13.87 20.56 -18.75
C LEU A 113 12.47 20.66 -18.12
N ASP A 114 12.44 21.06 -16.85
CA ASP A 114 11.20 21.36 -16.14
C ASP A 114 10.64 22.75 -16.49
N MET A 115 9.48 23.10 -15.93
CA MET A 115 8.83 24.39 -16.18
C MET A 115 9.71 25.59 -15.86
N GLY A 116 10.39 25.57 -14.71
CA GLY A 116 11.18 26.70 -14.25
C GLY A 116 12.41 26.89 -15.13
N GLN A 117 13.06 25.78 -15.47
CA GLN A 117 14.25 25.76 -16.33
C GLN A 117 13.92 26.19 -17.75
N LEU A 118 12.83 25.68 -18.35
CA LEU A 118 12.39 26.09 -19.69
C LEU A 118 12.07 27.58 -19.74
N ARG A 119 11.29 28.07 -18.76
CA ARG A 119 10.93 29.49 -18.73
C ARG A 119 12.15 30.38 -18.56
N TYR A 120 13.06 30.04 -17.64
CA TYR A 120 14.33 30.76 -17.47
C TYR A 120 15.16 30.78 -18.74
N LEU A 121 15.27 29.64 -19.44
CA LEU A 121 16.01 29.55 -20.69
C LEU A 121 15.37 30.43 -21.78
N CYS A 122 14.05 30.35 -21.98
CA CYS A 122 13.32 31.18 -22.93
C CYS A 122 13.48 32.68 -22.62
N ASP A 123 13.27 33.09 -21.36
CA ASP A 123 13.40 34.49 -20.94
C ASP A 123 14.84 35.00 -21.13
N LYS A 124 15.84 34.14 -20.92
CA LYS A 124 17.25 34.47 -21.14
C LYS A 124 17.61 34.57 -22.62
N ILE A 125 16.93 33.85 -23.51
CA ILE A 125 17.14 33.92 -24.96
C ILE A 125 16.44 35.17 -25.55
N ASP A 126 15.23 35.49 -25.10
CA ASP A 126 14.39 36.55 -25.68
C ASP A 126 14.97 37.96 -25.61
N GLY A 127 15.90 38.22 -24.69
CA GLY A 127 16.54 39.54 -24.52
C GLY A 127 17.95 39.68 -25.07
N ARG A 128 18.46 38.70 -25.84
CA ARG A 128 19.88 38.63 -26.23
C ARG A 128 20.07 38.69 -27.75
N PRO A 129 21.20 39.21 -28.24
CA PRO A 129 21.50 39.22 -29.68
C PRO A 129 21.66 37.79 -30.22
N ARG A 130 21.38 37.59 -31.52
CA ARG A 130 21.34 36.28 -32.20
C ARG A 130 22.57 35.40 -31.93
N GLU A 131 23.76 36.00 -31.88
CA GLU A 131 25.02 35.30 -31.62
C GLU A 131 25.12 34.73 -30.20
N GLU A 132 24.54 35.42 -29.21
CA GLU A 132 24.49 34.97 -27.83
C GLU A 132 23.37 33.98 -27.58
N GLN A 133 22.23 34.13 -28.27
CA GLN A 133 21.10 33.22 -28.21
C GLN A 133 21.51 31.78 -28.55
N GLY A 134 22.24 31.59 -29.66
CA GLY A 134 22.72 30.26 -30.06
C GLY A 134 23.73 29.66 -29.06
N LYS A 135 24.63 30.48 -28.50
CA LYS A 135 25.58 30.04 -27.47
C LYS A 135 24.86 29.59 -26.19
N LEU A 136 23.80 30.30 -25.79
CA LEU A 136 22.99 29.94 -24.62
C LEU A 136 22.29 28.59 -24.81
N LEU A 137 21.73 28.34 -26.00
CA LEU A 137 21.08 27.07 -26.32
C LEU A 137 22.08 25.91 -26.31
N LYS A 138 23.25 26.11 -26.94
CA LYS A 138 24.34 25.11 -26.97
C LYS A 138 24.90 24.83 -25.58
N ASN A 139 25.02 25.85 -24.72
CA ASN A 139 25.44 25.67 -23.33
C ASN A 139 24.40 24.87 -22.52
N ALA A 140 23.12 25.16 -22.68
CA ALA A 140 22.04 24.42 -22.02
C ALA A 140 22.10 22.92 -22.36
N LEU A 141 22.35 22.58 -23.63
CA LEU A 141 22.54 21.22 -24.09
C LEU A 141 23.74 20.54 -23.41
N ARG A 142 24.88 21.23 -23.31
CA ARG A 142 26.08 20.69 -22.63
C ARG A 142 25.84 20.42 -21.14
N HIS A 143 25.09 21.29 -20.46
CA HIS A 143 24.70 21.09 -19.07
C HIS A 143 23.74 19.90 -18.91
N HIS A 144 22.83 19.70 -19.87
CA HIS A 144 21.93 18.57 -19.90
C HIS A 144 22.69 17.23 -20.06
N SER A 145 23.58 17.12 -21.05
CA SER A 145 24.36 15.88 -21.28
C SER A 145 25.30 15.52 -20.12
N ASN A 146 25.90 16.51 -19.44
CA ASN A 146 26.75 16.26 -18.27
C ASN A 146 25.92 15.92 -17.01
N SER A 147 24.69 16.43 -16.91
CA SER A 147 23.74 16.07 -15.85
C SER A 147 23.25 14.62 -15.98
N GLU A 148 22.96 14.15 -17.20
CA GLU A 148 22.60 12.74 -17.45
C GLU A 148 23.76 11.76 -17.17
N ALA A 149 25.01 12.15 -17.46
CA ALA A 149 26.18 11.31 -17.15
C ALA A 149 26.38 11.09 -15.63
N ARG A 150 25.98 12.06 -14.80
CA ARG A 150 26.06 11.97 -13.33
C ARG A 150 24.94 11.13 -12.72
N THR A 151 23.73 11.12 -13.29
CA THR A 151 22.62 10.31 -12.77
C THR A 151 22.79 8.81 -13.07
N ILE A 152 23.48 8.44 -14.14
CA ILE A 152 23.82 7.05 -14.47
C ILE A 152 24.89 6.47 -13.53
N SER A 153 25.83 7.30 -13.06
CA SER A 153 26.95 6.84 -12.23
C SER A 153 26.61 6.64 -10.74
N GLN A 154 25.44 7.10 -10.28
CA GLN A 154 25.00 6.95 -8.87
C GLN A 154 24.16 5.69 -8.61
N LYS A 155 23.89 4.85 -9.62
CA LYS A 155 23.25 3.53 -9.44
C LYS A 155 24.28 2.39 -9.43
N LYS A 156 25.36 2.55 -8.66
CA LYS A 156 26.24 1.44 -8.27
C LYS A 156 26.30 1.40 -6.75
N ILE A 157 25.60 0.41 -6.21
CA ILE A 157 25.58 0.01 -4.79
C ILE A 157 27.02 -0.15 -4.27
N PRO A 158 27.37 0.39 -3.09
CA PRO A 158 28.41 -0.19 -2.28
C PRO A 158 27.75 -0.88 -1.07
N GLN A 159 27.60 -2.19 -1.18
CA GLN A 159 27.76 -3.05 -0.02
C GLN A 159 29.26 -3.15 0.20
N GLN A 160 29.74 -2.77 1.37
CA GLN A 160 30.96 -3.32 1.93
C GLN A 160 30.90 -3.25 3.46
N ASN A 161 30.73 -4.43 4.06
CA ASN A 161 31.27 -4.74 5.37
C ASN A 161 32.73 -5.12 5.14
N ASP A 162 33.65 -4.40 5.79
CA ASP A 162 35.01 -4.81 6.17
C ASP A 162 35.38 -3.82 7.30
N SER A 163 35.32 -4.20 8.58
CA SER A 163 36.40 -4.87 9.34
C SER A 163 37.76 -4.21 9.13
N VAL A 164 38.10 -3.18 9.93
CA VAL A 164 39.48 -2.90 10.38
C VAL A 164 39.47 -2.18 11.74
N ASP A 165 40.27 -2.71 12.68
CA ASP A 165 40.66 -2.08 13.93
C ASP A 165 41.43 -0.77 13.68
N THR A 166 41.14 0.28 14.44
CA THR A 166 42.14 1.33 14.69
C THR A 166 42.03 1.89 16.10
N ASN A 167 43.17 1.76 16.76
CA ASN A 167 43.57 2.19 18.08
C ASN A 167 43.53 3.73 18.21
N GLY A 168 42.92 4.25 19.28
CA GLY A 168 42.77 5.69 19.56
C GLY A 168 42.99 5.98 21.03
N ASN A 169 44.27 5.93 21.42
CA ASN A 169 44.83 6.26 22.72
C ASN A 169 44.48 7.71 23.16
N ILE A 170 43.81 7.88 24.29
CA ILE A 170 43.65 9.14 25.01
C ILE A 170 44.36 8.97 26.36
N PRO A 171 45.44 9.72 26.65
CA PRO A 171 46.10 9.65 27.95
C PRO A 171 45.48 10.68 28.90
N VAL A 172 44.98 10.22 30.04
CA VAL A 172 44.82 11.05 31.24
C VAL A 172 45.39 10.26 32.43
N PRO A 173 46.37 10.80 33.16
CA PRO A 173 46.97 10.15 34.33
C PRO A 173 46.24 10.58 35.61
N GLU A 174 46.00 9.66 36.55
CA GLU A 174 46.32 9.84 37.98
C GLU A 174 45.94 8.61 38.83
N SER A 175 46.97 8.06 39.47
CA SER A 175 47.07 7.57 40.85
C SER A 175 45.84 6.97 41.55
N SER A 176 45.92 5.67 41.88
CA SER A 176 46.37 5.18 43.21
C SER A 176 45.68 3.87 43.66
N SER A 177 46.54 2.89 44.00
CA SER A 177 46.44 1.91 45.09
C SER A 177 45.18 1.04 45.27
N ALA A 178 45.33 -0.29 45.16
CA ALA A 178 45.53 -1.21 46.30
C ALA A 178 45.20 -2.68 45.92
N ALA A 179 45.99 -3.60 46.48
CA ALA A 179 46.08 -5.02 46.14
C ALA A 179 45.07 -5.96 46.82
N LYS A 180 44.95 -7.17 46.24
CA LYS A 180 44.74 -8.54 46.81
C LYS A 180 43.95 -9.37 45.78
N GLU A 181 44.52 -10.33 45.04
CA GLU A 181 44.96 -11.70 45.44
C GLU A 181 44.00 -12.41 46.42
N ASP A 182 43.30 -13.46 45.95
CA ASP A 182 43.48 -14.85 46.43
C ASP A 182 42.74 -15.90 45.57
N ASP A 183 43.38 -17.06 45.49
CA ASP A 183 43.15 -18.43 45.00
C ASP A 183 41.72 -18.98 44.79
N SER A 184 41.45 -19.70 43.69
CA SER A 184 41.75 -21.12 43.37
C SER A 184 40.81 -22.16 44.00
N LYS A 185 40.12 -22.94 43.14
CA LYS A 185 40.05 -24.43 43.15
C LYS A 185 39.23 -24.90 41.94
N ALA A 186 39.83 -25.43 40.88
CA ALA A 186 40.30 -26.82 40.68
C ALA A 186 39.18 -27.87 40.69
N ALA A 187 38.96 -28.55 39.56
CA ALA A 187 39.37 -29.95 39.35
C ALA A 187 38.68 -30.63 38.14
N SER A 188 39.54 -31.32 37.37
CA SER A 188 39.35 -32.63 36.70
C SER A 188 38.21 -32.89 35.70
N THR A 189 38.54 -33.15 34.43
CA THR A 189 38.96 -34.44 33.80
C THR A 189 37.75 -35.05 33.09
N GLY A 190 37.73 -35.19 31.77
CA GLY A 190 38.36 -36.29 31.06
C GLY A 190 37.97 -36.30 29.59
N GLY A 191 38.92 -36.64 28.73
CA GLY A 191 38.72 -36.75 27.28
C GLY A 191 38.18 -38.11 26.83
N LEU A 192 37.78 -38.16 25.56
CA LEU A 192 37.78 -39.39 24.77
C LEU A 192 37.97 -39.06 23.28
N ILE A 193 39.00 -39.68 22.73
CA ILE A 193 39.44 -39.68 21.34
C ILE A 193 38.76 -40.88 20.67
N HIS A 194 38.15 -40.72 19.50
CA HIS A 194 38.40 -41.55 18.30
C HIS A 194 37.67 -41.00 17.06
N GLN A 195 38.44 -40.88 15.98
CA GLN A 195 38.09 -40.44 14.63
C GLN A 195 37.51 -41.62 13.77
N PRO A 196 37.60 -41.62 12.43
CA PRO A 196 36.56 -41.19 11.48
C PRO A 196 36.12 -42.34 10.56
N HIS A 197 35.01 -42.20 9.82
CA HIS A 197 34.88 -42.95 8.57
C HIS A 197 34.22 -42.11 7.49
N ILE A 198 34.94 -42.07 6.39
CA ILE A 198 34.66 -41.43 5.11
C ILE A 198 33.87 -42.39 4.23
N THR A 199 32.80 -41.92 3.59
CA THR A 199 32.42 -42.39 2.25
C THR A 199 31.75 -41.25 1.49
N ALA A 200 32.36 -40.89 0.37
CA ALA A 200 31.94 -39.87 -0.57
C ALA A 200 30.71 -40.31 -1.38
N THR A 201 29.82 -39.37 -1.75
CA THR A 201 29.19 -39.33 -3.07
C THR A 201 28.75 -37.88 -3.38
N ALA A 202 28.90 -37.50 -4.65
CA ALA A 202 28.99 -36.16 -5.20
C ALA A 202 27.66 -35.45 -5.53
N ALA A 203 27.79 -34.12 -5.73
CA ALA A 203 26.92 -33.17 -6.46
C ALA A 203 25.50 -32.96 -5.88
N ASP A 204 24.93 -31.76 -5.78
CA ASP A 204 25.03 -30.61 -6.66
C ASP A 204 24.62 -29.32 -5.90
N SER A 205 24.98 -28.19 -6.51
CA SER A 205 24.81 -26.82 -6.06
C SER A 205 23.36 -26.44 -5.73
N ALA A 206 23.12 -25.98 -4.51
CA ALA A 206 21.87 -25.33 -4.11
C ALA A 206 22.14 -24.08 -3.26
N ALA A 207 22.91 -23.14 -3.81
CA ALA A 207 22.96 -21.77 -3.34
C ALA A 207 21.84 -20.97 -4.03
N SER A 208 20.68 -20.84 -3.35
CA SER A 208 19.78 -19.67 -3.38
C SER A 208 18.43 -20.05 -2.78
N SER A 209 18.33 -20.00 -1.45
CA SER A 209 17.06 -20.12 -0.72
C SER A 209 17.05 -19.11 0.43
N ALA A 210 16.85 -17.84 0.08
CA ALA A 210 16.51 -16.81 1.07
C ALA A 210 15.80 -15.56 0.50
N LEU A 211 15.36 -15.54 -0.76
CA LEU A 211 14.65 -14.38 -1.31
C LEU A 211 13.58 -14.71 -2.39
N GLU A 212 12.84 -15.82 -2.26
CA GLU A 212 11.60 -16.02 -3.04
C GLU A 212 10.41 -15.40 -2.30
N LYS A 213 10.48 -14.08 -2.07
CA LYS A 213 9.35 -13.28 -1.63
C LYS A 213 8.88 -12.46 -2.84
N ASP A 214 8.01 -13.10 -3.62
CA ASP A 214 7.07 -12.50 -4.60
C ASP A 214 7.35 -12.61 -6.12
N THR A 215 7.93 -13.72 -6.58
CA THR A 215 8.08 -14.00 -8.03
C THR A 215 6.87 -14.76 -8.60
N TRP A 216 5.75 -14.06 -8.81
CA TRP A 216 4.68 -14.55 -9.70
C TRP A 216 4.92 -14.00 -11.10
N SER A 217 5.58 -14.80 -11.95
CA SER A 217 5.77 -14.45 -13.36
C SER A 217 4.42 -14.39 -14.09
N ALA A 218 4.32 -13.50 -15.08
CA ALA A 218 3.15 -13.40 -15.95
C ALA A 218 2.77 -14.74 -16.62
N VAL A 219 3.75 -15.63 -16.82
CA VAL A 219 3.51 -16.98 -17.37
C VAL A 219 2.81 -17.87 -16.34
N LEU A 220 3.27 -17.88 -15.09
CA LEU A 220 2.67 -18.64 -13.99
C LEU A 220 1.27 -18.13 -13.65
N GLU A 221 1.06 -16.82 -13.70
CA GLU A 221 -0.26 -16.23 -13.46
C GLU A 221 -1.26 -16.62 -14.55
N ARG A 222 -0.86 -16.60 -15.83
CA ARG A 222 -1.71 -17.08 -16.93
C ARG A 222 -2.02 -18.58 -16.78
N ALA A 223 -1.03 -19.41 -16.45
CA ALA A 223 -1.23 -20.85 -16.23
C ALA A 223 -2.20 -21.12 -15.07
N LEU A 224 -2.08 -20.38 -13.95
CA LEU A 224 -3.01 -20.45 -12.82
C LEU A 224 -4.44 -20.09 -13.24
N VAL A 225 -4.61 -19.01 -14.00
CA VAL A 225 -5.94 -18.58 -14.49
C VAL A 225 -6.56 -19.60 -15.44
N GLN A 226 -5.76 -20.18 -16.34
CA GLN A 226 -6.22 -21.22 -17.26
C GLN A 226 -6.63 -22.49 -16.51
N ALA A 227 -5.82 -22.95 -15.55
CA ALA A 227 -6.14 -24.12 -14.73
C ALA A 227 -7.42 -23.90 -13.89
N LEU A 228 -7.61 -22.70 -13.34
CA LEU A 228 -8.83 -22.35 -12.59
C LEU A 228 -10.09 -22.31 -13.46
N LYS A 229 -9.95 -22.06 -14.76
CA LYS A 229 -11.04 -22.12 -15.76
C LYS A 229 -11.31 -23.55 -16.21
N ALA A 230 -10.26 -24.37 -16.36
CA ALA A 230 -10.36 -25.77 -16.75
C ALA A 230 -10.97 -26.66 -15.64
N PHE A 231 -10.71 -26.32 -14.37
CA PHE A 231 -11.26 -27.05 -13.22
C PHE A 231 -12.23 -26.15 -12.44
N PRO A 232 -13.55 -26.21 -12.71
CA PRO A 232 -14.55 -25.46 -11.96
C PRO A 232 -14.67 -25.96 -10.51
N LYS A 233 -15.49 -25.25 -9.72
CA LYS A 233 -15.63 -25.48 -8.26
C LYS A 233 -16.07 -26.89 -7.86
N ASP A 234 -16.67 -27.65 -8.78
CA ASP A 234 -17.23 -28.99 -8.56
C ASP A 234 -16.23 -30.13 -8.85
N THR A 235 -14.98 -29.81 -9.24
CA THR A 235 -13.94 -30.81 -9.49
C THR A 235 -13.33 -31.34 -8.19
N PRO A 236 -13.38 -32.65 -7.89
CA PRO A 236 -12.66 -33.23 -6.76
C PRO A 236 -11.15 -33.00 -6.96
N GLN A 237 -10.42 -32.70 -5.88
CA GLN A 237 -8.98 -32.38 -5.93
C GLN A 237 -8.60 -31.23 -6.88
N ARG A 238 -9.53 -30.29 -7.13
CA ARG A 238 -9.29 -29.08 -7.95
C ARG A 238 -7.93 -28.42 -7.70
N TRP A 239 -7.59 -28.25 -6.43
CA TRP A 239 -6.38 -27.54 -6.03
C TRP A 239 -5.08 -28.28 -6.31
N GLU A 240 -5.11 -29.62 -6.31
CA GLU A 240 -3.96 -30.45 -6.68
C GLU A 240 -3.67 -30.32 -8.17
N ARG A 241 -4.72 -30.37 -9.01
CA ARG A 241 -4.59 -30.15 -10.46
C ARG A 241 -4.17 -28.73 -10.82
N VAL A 242 -4.65 -27.74 -10.06
CA VAL A 242 -4.24 -26.33 -10.22
C VAL A 242 -2.78 -26.12 -9.83
N ALA A 243 -2.29 -26.80 -8.78
CA ALA A 243 -0.87 -26.75 -8.40
C ALA A 243 0.03 -27.47 -9.41
N ALA A 244 -0.42 -28.58 -9.99
CA ALA A 244 0.32 -29.28 -11.05
C ALA A 244 0.55 -28.40 -12.30
N ALA A 245 -0.35 -27.48 -12.59
CA ALA A 245 -0.21 -26.51 -13.69
C ALA A 245 0.70 -25.31 -13.36
N ALA A 246 1.14 -25.15 -12.11
CA ALA A 246 1.99 -24.06 -11.64
C ALA A 246 3.29 -24.63 -11.03
N PRO A 247 4.30 -24.96 -11.87
CA PRO A 247 5.54 -25.59 -11.39
C PRO A 247 6.23 -24.70 -10.34
N GLY A 248 6.69 -25.31 -9.26
CA GLY A 248 7.35 -24.63 -8.15
C GLY A 248 6.44 -23.84 -7.21
N LYS A 249 5.10 -23.85 -7.39
CA LYS A 249 4.15 -23.21 -6.47
C LYS A 249 3.28 -24.26 -5.76
N THR A 250 3.08 -24.07 -4.46
CA THR A 250 2.28 -24.99 -3.64
C THR A 250 0.78 -24.70 -3.76
N ILE A 251 -0.05 -25.68 -3.39
CA ILE A 251 -1.51 -25.54 -3.34
C ILE A 251 -1.95 -24.27 -2.57
N ASN A 252 -1.30 -23.98 -1.45
CA ASN A 252 -1.63 -22.81 -0.62
C ASN A 252 -1.25 -21.49 -1.30
N GLN A 253 -0.14 -21.46 -2.05
CA GLN A 253 0.27 -20.31 -2.86
C GLN A 253 -0.76 -20.03 -3.97
N CYS A 254 -1.23 -21.08 -4.66
CA CYS A 254 -2.27 -20.99 -5.69
C CYS A 254 -3.61 -20.49 -5.11
N LYS A 255 -4.03 -20.99 -3.94
CA LYS A 255 -5.22 -20.51 -3.22
C LYS A 255 -5.11 -19.04 -2.85
N LYS A 256 -3.96 -18.62 -2.30
CA LYS A 256 -3.72 -17.24 -1.88
C LYS A 256 -3.78 -16.27 -3.07
N ARG A 257 -3.11 -16.60 -4.18
CA ARG A 257 -3.19 -15.80 -5.41
C ARG A 257 -4.57 -15.76 -6.03
N PHE A 258 -5.31 -16.87 -6.00
CA PHE A 258 -6.69 -16.89 -6.49
C PHE A 258 -7.61 -15.94 -5.70
N THR A 259 -7.46 -15.86 -4.38
CA THR A 259 -8.20 -14.90 -3.55
C THR A 259 -7.85 -13.46 -3.93
N SER A 260 -6.56 -13.15 -4.11
CA SER A 260 -6.14 -11.84 -4.61
C SER A 260 -6.77 -11.52 -5.98
N LEU A 261 -6.79 -12.48 -6.90
CA LEU A 261 -7.34 -12.28 -8.25
C LEU A 261 -8.88 -12.14 -8.27
N LYS A 262 -9.59 -12.84 -7.38
CA LYS A 262 -11.04 -12.68 -7.18
C LYS A 262 -11.41 -11.25 -6.75
N ASN A 263 -10.63 -10.67 -5.85
CA ASN A 263 -10.86 -9.30 -5.38
C ASN A 263 -10.68 -8.26 -6.52
N PHE A 264 -9.74 -8.50 -7.45
CA PHE A 264 -9.57 -7.67 -8.65
C PHE A 264 -10.70 -7.84 -9.67
N ARG A 265 -11.24 -9.06 -9.84
CA ARG A 265 -12.36 -9.33 -10.77
C ARG A 265 -13.69 -8.74 -10.28
N ASN A 266 -13.95 -8.77 -8.97
CA ASN A 266 -15.14 -8.11 -8.40
C ASN A 266 -15.11 -6.58 -8.60
N LYS A 267 -13.93 -5.96 -8.64
CA LYS A 267 -13.75 -4.53 -8.97
C LYS A 267 -13.95 -4.25 -10.48
N LYS A 268 -13.56 -5.18 -11.36
CA LYS A 268 -13.69 -5.04 -12.84
C LYS A 268 -15.11 -5.33 -13.34
N ASN A 269 -15.86 -6.21 -12.68
CA ASN A 269 -17.26 -6.48 -13.02
C ASN A 269 -18.19 -5.29 -12.73
N ALA A 270 -17.83 -4.37 -11.82
CA ALA A 270 -18.59 -3.15 -11.56
C ALA A 270 -18.45 -2.07 -12.65
N VAL A 271 -17.49 -2.21 -13.57
CA VAL A 271 -17.18 -1.21 -14.62
C VAL A 271 -17.60 -1.69 -16.02
N GLN A 272 -17.93 -2.96 -16.21
CA GLN A 272 -18.25 -3.52 -17.54
C GLN A 272 -19.73 -3.89 -17.76
N SER A 273 -20.63 -3.64 -16.82
CA SER A 273 -22.09 -3.82 -17.01
C SER A 273 -22.84 -2.55 -17.45
N GLY A 274 -22.13 -1.53 -17.93
CA GLY A 274 -22.68 -0.21 -18.26
C GLY A 274 -22.80 0.11 -19.76
N GLN A 275 -22.89 -0.89 -20.64
CA GLN A 275 -23.13 -0.69 -22.06
C GLN A 275 -23.93 -1.84 -22.65
N GLN A 276 -25.26 -1.84 -22.46
CA GLN A 276 -26.24 -2.39 -23.41
C GLN A 276 -27.68 -2.08 -22.92
N SER A 277 -28.22 -0.89 -23.24
CA SER A 277 -29.66 -0.68 -23.44
C SER A 277 -29.92 0.76 -23.92
N ASP A 278 -29.63 1.03 -25.20
CA ASP A 278 -30.27 2.12 -25.92
C ASP A 278 -31.71 1.69 -26.23
N LEU A 279 -32.66 2.18 -25.43
CA LEU A 279 -34.08 2.06 -25.70
C LEU A 279 -34.48 3.12 -26.72
N VAL A 280 -34.82 2.63 -27.91
CA VAL A 280 -35.60 3.33 -28.93
C VAL A 280 -36.86 3.94 -28.31
N MET A 281 -37.03 5.25 -28.43
CA MET A 281 -38.30 5.94 -28.24
C MET A 281 -39.14 5.81 -29.52
N PRO A 282 -40.39 5.32 -29.45
CA PRO A 282 -41.36 5.55 -30.51
C PRO A 282 -42.21 6.79 -30.20
N SER A 283 -42.12 7.76 -31.11
CA SER A 283 -43.07 8.85 -31.29
C SER A 283 -44.42 8.28 -31.75
N GLY A 284 -45.53 8.73 -31.17
CA GLY A 284 -46.86 8.31 -31.63
C GLY A 284 -48.01 8.87 -30.80
N VAL A 285 -48.49 10.04 -31.19
CA VAL A 285 -49.74 10.68 -30.75
C VAL A 285 -50.94 9.78 -31.03
N SER A 286 -51.89 9.65 -30.10
CA SER A 286 -53.33 9.61 -30.41
C SER A 286 -54.19 9.87 -29.17
N ARG A 287 -55.18 10.71 -29.43
CA ARG A 287 -56.19 11.37 -28.62
C ARG A 287 -57.44 10.50 -28.49
N THR A 288 -58.17 10.64 -27.39
CA THR A 288 -59.63 10.40 -27.10
C THR A 288 -59.74 9.88 -25.66
N ASP A 289 -60.69 10.23 -24.80
CA ASP A 289 -61.85 11.11 -24.82
C ASP A 289 -62.44 11.01 -23.40
N SER A 290 -63.04 12.11 -22.94
CA SER A 290 -64.17 12.19 -22.01
C SER A 290 -64.10 11.88 -20.50
N PHE A 291 -64.69 12.86 -19.80
CA PHE A 291 -65.66 12.74 -18.70
C PHE A 291 -65.15 12.24 -17.34
N GLU A 292 -65.42 12.87 -16.20
CA GLU A 292 -66.17 14.07 -15.85
C GLU A 292 -65.93 14.33 -14.34
N HIS A 293 -66.53 15.40 -13.84
CA HIS A 293 -66.79 15.73 -12.43
C HIS A 293 -65.70 16.39 -11.59
N ARG A 294 -65.70 17.72 -11.75
CA ARG A 294 -65.32 18.71 -10.74
C ARG A 294 -66.25 18.67 -9.52
N HIS A 295 -65.60 18.87 -8.36
CA HIS A 295 -65.98 19.77 -7.26
C HIS A 295 -67.20 19.39 -6.40
N SER A 296 -66.95 19.12 -5.13
CA SER A 296 -67.72 19.78 -4.06
C SER A 296 -66.97 19.82 -2.74
N TYR A 297 -67.24 20.89 -2.01
CA TYR A 297 -66.93 21.23 -0.61
C TYR A 297 -65.51 21.73 -0.31
N SER A 298 -65.32 22.81 0.45
CA SER A 298 -66.12 23.99 0.81
C SER A 298 -65.20 24.84 1.71
N ASN A 299 -65.15 26.14 1.46
CA ASN A 299 -65.07 27.27 2.40
C ASN A 299 -64.23 27.19 3.69
N ILE A 300 -63.39 28.22 3.89
CA ILE A 300 -63.30 29.14 5.06
C ILE A 300 -62.20 30.14 4.70
N VAL A 301 -62.49 31.25 4.01
CA VAL A 301 -62.87 32.61 4.50
C VAL A 301 -62.09 33.15 5.72
N ASP A 302 -61.41 34.26 5.43
CA ASP A 302 -61.07 35.46 6.21
C ASP A 302 -60.12 35.47 7.42
N ARG A 303 -59.07 36.29 7.24
CA ARG A 303 -58.37 37.00 8.32
C ARG A 303 -57.81 38.33 7.80
N ARG A 304 -58.64 39.38 7.74
CA ARG A 304 -58.20 40.75 8.03
C ARG A 304 -59.35 41.68 8.38
#